data_AF-A0A559ILK8-F1
#
_entry.id   AF-A0A559ILK8-F1
#
_cell.length_a   1.000
_cell.length_b   1.000
_cell.length_c   1.000
_cell.angle_alpha   90.00
_cell.angle_beta   90.00
_cell.angle_gamma   90.00
#
_symmetry.space_group_name_H-M   'P 1'
#
loop_
_entity.id
_entity.type
_entity.pdbx_description
1 polymer ?
#
loop_
_entity_poly.entity_id
_entity_poly.type
_entity_poly.pdbx_seq_one_letter_code
_entity_poly.pdbx_strand_id
1 'polypeptide(L)'
;MKTKQWILLATLASTLLIGSSISAAEINEDKFKWITINGSISEIAEITQKSNINEIPYPLDLNTPPDKLTNKLLLDSYIEKQRIKQDFPNIKKLIESDPKSFSGHYYEADKGTVIVQITENSEALKEKVRQSIQHDDKVEFEVTKFSWADIEKAKETIIKNVKPGTVRALIPDIKNNKLVIAFDEETFVNQKLIYEKTVSSLIPQSEMLDYTTIPASSLTVETDNTHYGTPFPMGSKIGGDYVPAGQNSYNYSVCTAGYFGRVYNSQEVLVTSGHCQDNARTNVSWYQPTWNNTTIGNFAFRTESAADGSNKVADAGYITLNSNYAGRPRVPYPSTSNMAMVTGVYVSDTPGDTIYLRGANSGTTTTGKIAYSNVDIYWGGSGYGYKRSEILATGYTSMGGDSGGPILTNYTYNNALTGWTFDLAGIHTGVVTLTSTVSTIPPGTYKVYDPIWTTFTDLNLTGIKLVSTQP
;
A
#
# COMPACT_ATOMS: atom_id res chain seq x y z
N MET A 1 -5.02 13.90 -78.28
CA MET A 1 -5.02 15.03 -77.33
C MET A 1 -5.39 14.50 -75.96
N LYS A 2 -4.52 14.76 -74.97
CA LYS A 2 -4.78 14.97 -73.53
C LYS A 2 -5.43 13.81 -72.75
N THR A 3 -4.67 12.99 -72.02
CA THR A 3 -4.05 13.19 -70.69
C THR A 3 -5.01 13.16 -69.49
N LYS A 4 -4.70 12.26 -68.53
CA LYS A 4 -4.87 12.36 -67.06
C LYS A 4 -6.32 12.23 -66.58
N GLN A 5 -6.68 11.39 -65.60
CA GLN A 5 -6.24 11.29 -64.20
C GLN A 5 -6.84 9.97 -63.66
N TRP A 6 -6.07 8.94 -63.29
CA TRP A 6 -5.61 8.66 -61.91
C TRP A 6 -6.26 9.49 -60.80
N ILE A 7 -6.70 8.79 -59.75
CA ILE A 7 -7.30 9.22 -58.46
C ILE A 7 -8.82 9.13 -58.42
N LEU A 8 -9.34 7.93 -58.16
CA LEU A 8 -10.57 7.72 -57.39
C LEU A 8 -10.62 6.27 -56.87
N LEU A 9 -9.60 5.93 -56.08
CA LEU A 9 -9.55 4.70 -55.27
C LEU A 9 -9.05 4.98 -53.85
N ALA A 10 -9.26 6.22 -53.39
CA ALA A 10 -8.97 6.67 -52.05
C ALA A 10 -10.13 7.53 -51.58
N THR A 11 -11.18 6.89 -51.03
CA THR A 11 -12.12 7.42 -50.02
C THR A 11 -13.31 6.46 -49.85
N LEU A 12 -13.04 5.24 -49.38
CA LEU A 12 -14.06 4.46 -48.66
C LEU A 12 -13.36 3.60 -47.59
N ALA A 13 -12.46 4.23 -46.84
CA ALA A 13 -11.74 3.64 -45.72
C ALA A 13 -11.85 4.52 -44.46
N SER A 14 -12.97 5.22 -44.31
CA SER A 14 -13.16 6.20 -43.24
C SER A 14 -14.63 6.25 -42.78
N THR A 15 -15.20 5.10 -42.47
CA THR A 15 -16.40 4.94 -41.60
C THR A 15 -16.54 3.48 -41.15
N LEU A 16 -15.47 2.92 -40.62
CA LEU A 16 -15.55 1.85 -39.63
C LEU A 16 -14.76 2.36 -38.43
N LEU A 17 -15.42 3.23 -37.65
CA LEU A 17 -15.14 3.38 -36.24
C LEU A 17 -15.42 2.00 -35.62
N ILE A 18 -14.46 1.10 -35.79
CA ILE A 18 -14.21 0.03 -34.83
C ILE A 18 -13.79 0.81 -33.59
N GLY A 19 -14.77 1.19 -32.78
CA GLY A 19 -14.52 1.42 -31.37
C GLY A 19 -13.82 0.16 -30.91
N SER A 20 -12.53 0.26 -30.65
CA SER A 20 -11.76 -0.76 -29.99
C SER A 20 -12.32 -0.85 -28.58
N SER A 21 -13.44 -1.54 -28.42
CA SER A 21 -13.78 -2.23 -27.20
C SER A 21 -12.63 -3.21 -26.99
N ILE A 22 -11.66 -2.79 -26.18
CA ILE A 22 -10.74 -3.73 -25.54
C ILE A 22 -11.66 -4.67 -24.80
N SER A 23 -11.83 -5.88 -25.34
CA SER A 23 -12.50 -6.98 -24.67
C SER A 23 -11.83 -7.12 -23.30
N ALA A 24 -12.58 -6.71 -22.27
CA ALA A 24 -12.10 -6.70 -20.91
C ALA A 24 -11.91 -8.14 -20.44
N ALA A 25 -10.73 -8.72 -20.70
CA ALA A 25 -10.20 -9.93 -20.08
C ALA A 25 -11.25 -11.04 -19.91
N GLU A 26 -11.34 -11.95 -20.91
CA GLU A 26 -12.24 -13.12 -20.96
C GLU A 26 -12.72 -13.55 -19.57
N ILE A 27 -14.01 -13.29 -19.34
CA ILE A 27 -14.74 -13.74 -18.17
C ILE A 27 -14.98 -15.24 -18.37
N ASN A 28 -13.99 -16.07 -18.00
CA ASN A 28 -14.21 -17.50 -17.82
C ASN A 28 -14.79 -17.72 -16.40
N GLU A 29 -16.03 -17.28 -16.20
CA GLU A 29 -16.79 -17.33 -14.93
C GLU A 29 -17.01 -18.77 -14.41
N ASP A 30 -16.84 -19.78 -15.26
CA ASP A 30 -17.05 -21.18 -14.90
C ASP A 30 -16.00 -21.77 -13.94
N LYS A 31 -14.86 -21.07 -13.72
CA LYS A 31 -13.76 -21.58 -12.88
C LYS A 31 -13.50 -20.80 -11.58
N PHE A 32 -14.04 -19.59 -11.42
CA PHE A 32 -13.83 -18.76 -10.23
C PHE A 32 -14.92 -17.70 -10.09
N LYS A 33 -15.17 -17.26 -8.85
CA LYS A 33 -16.17 -16.22 -8.54
C LYS A 33 -15.54 -15.06 -7.78
N TRP A 34 -16.22 -13.91 -7.80
CA TRP A 34 -15.91 -12.79 -6.91
C TRP A 34 -16.77 -12.95 -5.67
N ILE A 35 -16.11 -13.20 -4.55
CA ILE A 35 -16.78 -13.40 -3.26
C ILE A 35 -16.42 -12.27 -2.32
N THR A 36 -17.31 -11.97 -1.38
CA THR A 36 -16.98 -11.12 -0.24
C THR A 36 -16.76 -12.00 0.97
N ILE A 37 -15.51 -12.02 1.46
CA ILE A 37 -15.19 -12.68 2.73
C ILE A 37 -15.46 -11.67 3.85
N ASN A 38 -16.34 -12.03 4.78
CA ASN A 38 -16.69 -11.18 5.91
C ASN A 38 -15.96 -11.66 7.17
N GLY A 39 -15.67 -10.74 8.09
CA GLY A 39 -14.95 -11.01 9.33
C GLY A 39 -13.98 -9.89 9.66
N SER A 40 -13.19 -10.08 10.72
CA SER A 40 -12.02 -9.24 10.98
C SER A 40 -10.94 -9.44 9.91
N ILE A 41 -10.07 -8.44 9.73
CA ILE A 41 -9.00 -8.55 8.73
C ILE A 41 -8.08 -9.76 8.98
N SER A 42 -7.85 -10.11 10.26
CA SER A 42 -7.04 -11.27 10.64
C SER A 42 -7.72 -12.60 10.27
N GLU A 43 -9.03 -12.73 10.45
CA GLU A 43 -9.79 -13.91 10.02
C GLU A 43 -9.78 -14.04 8.50
N ILE A 44 -9.95 -12.93 7.77
CA ILE A 44 -9.88 -12.91 6.30
C ILE A 44 -8.47 -13.33 5.84
N ALA A 45 -7.40 -12.85 6.50
CA ALA A 45 -6.03 -13.26 6.21
C ALA A 45 -5.83 -14.77 6.45
N GLU A 46 -6.33 -15.31 7.55
CA GLU A 46 -6.22 -16.74 7.87
C GLU A 46 -6.98 -17.63 6.85
N ILE A 47 -8.21 -17.23 6.50
CA ILE A 47 -9.02 -17.94 5.48
C ILE A 47 -8.30 -17.97 4.13
N THR A 48 -7.76 -16.82 3.71
CA THR A 48 -7.12 -16.68 2.40
C THR A 48 -5.75 -17.37 2.35
N GLN A 49 -4.98 -17.35 3.44
CA GLN A 49 -3.73 -18.12 3.55
C GLN A 49 -3.96 -19.63 3.48
N LYS A 50 -4.98 -20.16 4.16
CA LYS A 50 -5.36 -21.58 4.11
C LYS A 50 -5.85 -22.01 2.71
N SER A 51 -6.41 -21.07 1.95
CA SER A 51 -6.96 -21.31 0.61
C SER A 51 -5.94 -21.11 -0.52
N ASN A 52 -4.84 -20.39 -0.26
CA ASN A 52 -3.76 -20.11 -1.22
C ASN A 52 -2.77 -21.28 -1.41
N ILE A 53 -3.13 -22.49 -0.97
CA ILE A 53 -2.31 -23.69 -1.22
C ILE A 53 -2.52 -24.11 -2.68
N ASN A 54 -1.75 -23.51 -3.63
CA ASN A 54 -1.31 -24.20 -4.85
C ASN A 54 -0.18 -23.47 -5.64
N GLU A 55 0.86 -24.28 -5.86
CA GLU A 55 1.78 -24.45 -7.01
C GLU A 55 2.60 -23.28 -7.58
N ILE A 56 3.89 -23.33 -7.22
CA ILE A 56 5.06 -22.65 -7.82
C ILE A 56 5.01 -21.10 -7.72
N PRO A 57 5.49 -20.59 -6.57
CA PRO A 57 5.78 -19.17 -6.37
C PRO A 57 6.79 -18.70 -7.44
N TYR A 58 6.53 -17.62 -8.20
CA TYR A 58 7.52 -17.06 -9.14
C TYR A 58 8.18 -15.79 -8.61
N PRO A 59 9.51 -15.71 -8.54
CA PRO A 59 10.20 -14.47 -8.24
C PRO A 59 10.18 -13.58 -9.49
N LEU A 60 9.35 -12.54 -9.50
CA LEU A 60 9.38 -11.54 -10.56
C LEU A 60 9.54 -10.13 -10.01
N ASP A 61 10.69 -9.52 -10.30
CA ASP A 61 10.69 -8.15 -10.79
C ASP A 61 10.01 -8.19 -12.17
N LEU A 62 9.01 -7.33 -12.40
CA LEU A 62 8.15 -7.33 -13.60
C LEU A 62 8.91 -7.28 -14.95
N ASN A 63 10.21 -6.97 -14.92
CA ASN A 63 11.09 -6.89 -16.08
C ASN A 63 11.96 -8.14 -16.31
N THR A 64 11.80 -9.21 -15.52
CA THR A 64 12.63 -10.42 -15.65
C THR A 64 12.17 -11.25 -16.86
N PRO A 65 13.06 -11.54 -17.83
CA PRO A 65 12.72 -12.31 -19.02
C PRO A 65 12.20 -13.73 -18.72
N PRO A 66 11.22 -14.25 -19.49
CA PRO A 66 10.63 -15.57 -19.26
C PRO A 66 11.60 -16.75 -19.24
N ASP A 67 12.72 -16.65 -19.96
CA ASP A 67 13.79 -17.65 -20.00
C ASP A 67 14.62 -17.73 -18.70
N LYS A 68 14.56 -16.69 -17.85
CA LYS A 68 15.14 -16.72 -16.50
C LYS A 68 14.19 -17.29 -15.45
N LEU A 69 12.91 -17.48 -15.79
CA LEU A 69 11.87 -18.05 -14.90
C LEU A 69 12.09 -19.53 -14.59
N THR A 70 12.87 -20.25 -15.39
CA THR A 70 13.23 -21.65 -15.14
C THR A 70 14.49 -21.81 -14.28
N ASN A 71 15.05 -20.72 -13.75
CA ASN A 71 16.22 -20.78 -12.89
C ASN A 71 15.84 -21.38 -11.52
N LYS A 72 16.11 -22.67 -11.37
CA LYS A 72 15.83 -23.45 -10.17
C LYS A 72 16.33 -22.80 -8.88
N LEU A 73 17.50 -22.15 -8.88
CA LEU A 73 18.05 -21.51 -7.68
C LEU A 73 17.23 -20.30 -7.23
N LEU A 74 16.76 -19.47 -8.16
CA LEU A 74 15.89 -18.33 -7.84
C LEU A 74 14.54 -18.80 -7.33
N LEU A 75 14.00 -19.85 -7.94
CA LEU A 75 12.74 -20.46 -7.55
C LEU A 75 12.82 -21.09 -6.15
N ASP A 76 13.84 -21.91 -5.89
CA ASP A 76 14.06 -22.55 -4.59
C ASP A 76 14.24 -21.51 -3.48
N SER A 77 15.00 -20.44 -3.74
CA SER A 77 15.18 -19.32 -2.78
C SER A 77 13.87 -18.58 -2.48
N TYR A 78 13.03 -18.36 -3.50
CA TYR A 78 11.74 -17.69 -3.32
C TYR A 78 10.72 -18.57 -2.59
N ILE A 79 10.63 -19.86 -2.94
CA ILE A 79 9.82 -20.85 -2.23
C ILE A 79 10.20 -20.86 -0.75
N GLU A 80 11.50 -20.92 -0.46
CA GLU A 80 12.01 -20.94 0.90
C GLU A 80 11.68 -19.64 1.64
N LYS A 81 11.85 -18.47 1.00
CA LYS A 81 11.43 -17.18 1.57
C LYS A 81 9.92 -17.19 1.90
N GLN A 82 9.08 -17.73 1.02
CA GLN A 82 7.63 -17.78 1.25
C GLN A 82 7.26 -18.76 2.38
N ARG A 83 7.94 -19.91 2.47
CA ARG A 83 7.81 -20.86 3.59
C ARG A 83 8.05 -20.13 4.93
N ILE A 84 9.19 -19.45 5.05
CA ILE A 84 9.60 -18.73 6.26
C ILE A 84 8.62 -17.59 6.61
N LYS A 85 8.11 -16.86 5.61
CA LYS A 85 7.15 -15.76 5.80
C LYS A 85 5.83 -16.17 6.43
N GLN A 86 5.42 -17.43 6.33
CA GLN A 86 4.20 -17.92 6.96
C GLN A 86 4.21 -17.72 8.49
N ASP A 87 5.40 -17.60 9.08
CA ASP A 87 5.56 -17.39 10.52
C ASP A 87 5.46 -15.92 10.95
N PHE A 88 5.58 -14.96 10.02
CA PHE A 88 5.61 -13.52 10.36
C PHE A 88 4.35 -13.03 11.06
N PRO A 89 3.11 -13.42 10.68
CA PRO A 89 1.93 -13.01 11.40
C PRO A 89 1.94 -13.45 12.88
N ASN A 90 2.44 -14.66 13.16
CA ASN A 90 2.53 -15.17 14.53
C ASN A 90 3.62 -14.46 15.33
N ILE A 91 4.79 -14.22 14.72
CA ILE A 91 5.88 -13.46 15.33
C ILE A 91 5.41 -12.02 15.63
N LYS A 92 4.76 -11.36 14.67
CA LYS A 92 4.20 -10.02 14.83
C LYS A 92 3.19 -9.98 16.00
N LYS A 93 2.23 -10.90 16.02
CA LYS A 93 1.25 -11.01 17.10
C LYS A 93 1.90 -11.23 18.46
N LEU A 94 2.95 -12.06 18.53
CA LEU A 94 3.69 -12.29 19.77
C LEU A 94 4.36 -11.00 20.27
N ILE A 95 5.04 -10.27 19.38
CA ILE A 95 5.69 -8.98 19.69
C ILE A 95 4.66 -7.96 20.18
N GLU A 96 3.53 -7.84 19.49
CA GLU A 96 2.45 -6.91 19.86
C GLU A 96 1.81 -7.29 21.21
N SER A 97 1.81 -8.58 21.57
CA SER A 97 1.27 -9.07 22.85
C SER A 97 2.22 -8.94 24.04
N ASP A 98 3.54 -8.90 23.80
CA ASP A 98 4.58 -8.76 24.83
C ASP A 98 5.64 -7.70 24.44
N PRO A 99 5.23 -6.43 24.21
CA PRO A 99 6.06 -5.43 23.56
C PRO A 99 7.24 -4.94 24.40
N LYS A 100 7.37 -5.38 25.66
CA LYS A 100 8.51 -5.07 26.54
C LYS A 100 9.64 -6.10 26.42
N SER A 101 9.30 -7.34 26.07
CA SER A 101 10.28 -8.42 25.91
C SER A 101 10.84 -8.52 24.49
N PHE A 102 10.17 -7.91 23.52
CA PHE A 102 10.57 -7.91 22.12
C PHE A 102 10.80 -6.50 21.58
N SER A 103 11.69 -6.38 20.60
CA SER A 103 12.05 -5.12 19.94
C SER A 103 11.55 -5.02 18.50
N GLY A 104 11.34 -6.17 17.84
CA GLY A 104 10.89 -6.22 16.45
C GLY A 104 11.34 -7.51 15.74
N HIS A 105 11.07 -7.58 14.44
CA HIS A 105 11.57 -8.64 13.57
C HIS A 105 11.85 -8.11 12.16
N TYR A 106 12.78 -8.74 11.45
CA TYR A 106 13.04 -8.47 10.03
C TYR A 106 13.57 -9.72 9.32
N TYR A 107 13.47 -9.75 7.99
CA TYR A 107 14.05 -10.80 7.16
C TYR A 107 15.46 -10.41 6.72
N GLU A 108 16.47 -11.19 7.08
CA GLU A 108 17.86 -11.00 6.61
C GLU A 108 18.06 -11.76 5.31
N ALA A 109 17.98 -11.03 4.19
CA ALA A 109 17.96 -11.62 2.86
C ALA A 109 19.24 -12.39 2.52
N ASP A 110 20.39 -11.93 3.02
CA ASP A 110 21.70 -12.55 2.76
C ASP A 110 21.84 -13.91 3.46
N LYS A 111 21.16 -14.09 4.59
CA LYS A 111 21.16 -15.34 5.37
C LYS A 111 19.96 -16.23 5.06
N GLY A 112 18.88 -15.65 4.55
CA GLY A 112 17.60 -16.32 4.40
C GLY A 112 17.00 -16.72 5.74
N THR A 113 17.15 -15.88 6.77
CA THR A 113 16.65 -16.11 8.12
C THR A 113 15.83 -14.95 8.64
N VAL A 114 14.91 -15.24 9.56
CA VAL A 114 14.17 -14.25 10.32
C VAL A 114 15.01 -13.88 11.53
N ILE A 115 15.30 -12.61 11.69
CA ILE A 115 15.92 -12.10 12.92
C ILE A 115 14.79 -11.60 13.82
N VAL A 116 14.64 -12.24 14.99
CA VAL A 116 13.74 -11.79 16.04
C VAL A 116 14.56 -11.08 17.11
N GLN A 117 14.25 -9.81 17.36
CA GLN A 117 14.97 -8.99 18.31
C GLN A 117 14.33 -9.07 19.70
N ILE A 118 15.12 -9.46 20.70
CA ILE A 118 14.71 -9.67 22.10
C ILE A 118 15.50 -8.74 23.02
N THR A 119 14.90 -8.30 24.12
CA THR A 119 15.53 -7.32 25.03
C THR A 119 16.49 -7.94 26.04
N GLU A 120 16.39 -9.25 26.24
CA GLU A 120 17.29 -10.02 27.09
C GLU A 120 17.59 -11.37 26.45
N ASN A 121 18.81 -11.88 26.66
CA ASN A 121 19.19 -13.21 26.17
C ASN A 121 18.55 -14.31 27.04
N SER A 122 17.26 -14.55 26.84
CA SER A 122 16.44 -15.48 27.63
C SER A 122 15.99 -16.66 26.77
N GLU A 123 16.41 -17.88 27.14
CA GLU A 123 15.94 -19.09 26.45
C GLU A 123 14.42 -19.26 26.58
N ALA A 124 13.81 -18.77 27.66
CA ALA A 124 12.35 -18.79 27.79
C ALA A 124 11.68 -17.91 26.72
N LEU A 125 12.26 -16.75 26.37
CA LEU A 125 11.74 -15.89 25.29
C LEU A 125 11.96 -16.53 23.92
N LYS A 126 13.13 -17.12 23.68
CA LYS A 126 13.42 -17.83 22.43
C LYS A 126 12.47 -19.00 22.23
N GLU A 127 12.21 -19.75 23.30
CA GLU A 127 11.30 -20.89 23.28
C GLU A 127 9.84 -20.45 23.00
N LYS A 128 9.38 -19.34 23.59
CA LYS A 128 8.07 -18.75 23.24
C LYS A 128 7.95 -18.48 21.73
N VAL A 129 9.00 -17.92 21.12
CA VAL A 129 9.02 -17.67 19.67
C VAL A 129 8.97 -18.98 18.90
N ARG A 130 9.86 -19.94 19.22
CA ARG A 130 9.91 -21.26 18.56
C ARG A 130 8.58 -22.01 18.63
N GLN A 131 7.86 -21.91 19.75
CA GLN A 131 6.55 -22.54 19.93
C GLN A 131 5.42 -21.85 19.14
N SER A 132 5.62 -20.60 18.71
CA SER A 132 4.62 -19.82 17.97
C SER A 132 4.71 -19.96 16.45
N ILE A 133 5.76 -20.63 15.95
CA ILE A 133 6.11 -20.69 14.53
C ILE A 133 6.25 -22.14 14.06
N GLN A 134 6.25 -22.35 12.74
CA GLN A 134 6.41 -23.65 12.13
C GLN A 134 7.85 -23.92 11.66
N HIS A 135 8.63 -22.88 11.35
CA HIS A 135 9.96 -23.01 10.75
C HIS A 135 11.06 -22.44 11.65
N ASP A 136 11.27 -23.07 12.81
CA ASP A 136 12.27 -22.67 13.79
C ASP A 136 13.73 -22.76 13.27
N ASP A 137 13.96 -23.60 12.26
CA ASP A 137 15.24 -23.81 11.57
C ASP A 137 15.79 -22.54 10.89
N LYS A 138 14.93 -21.54 10.67
CA LYS A 138 15.25 -20.27 10.00
C LYS A 138 15.08 -19.04 10.88
N VAL A 139 15.07 -19.22 12.20
CA VAL A 139 14.97 -18.12 13.16
C VAL A 139 16.26 -17.94 13.94
N GLU A 140 16.81 -16.73 13.86
CA GLU A 140 17.91 -16.26 14.68
C GLU A 140 17.42 -15.19 15.65
N PHE A 141 18.14 -15.05 16.77
CA PHE A 141 17.81 -14.09 17.82
C PHE A 141 18.92 -13.08 17.97
N GLU A 142 18.53 -11.81 17.99
CA GLU A 142 19.44 -10.69 18.23
C GLU A 142 19.02 -9.98 19.53
N VAL A 143 19.98 -9.72 20.41
CA VAL A 143 19.71 -9.03 21.67
C VAL A 143 19.87 -7.53 21.47
N THR A 144 18.81 -6.77 21.74
CA THR A 144 18.73 -5.34 21.49
C THR A 144 18.43 -4.56 22.77
N LYS A 145 18.83 -3.28 22.80
CA LYS A 145 18.76 -2.46 24.01
C LYS A 145 17.36 -1.91 24.29
N PHE A 146 16.61 -1.55 23.25
CA PHE A 146 15.31 -0.89 23.37
C PHE A 146 14.18 -1.82 22.94
N SER A 147 13.14 -1.92 23.75
CA SER A 147 11.94 -2.70 23.46
C SER A 147 11.03 -1.98 22.45
N TRP A 148 10.07 -2.70 21.87
CA TRP A 148 9.02 -2.12 21.04
C TRP A 148 8.18 -1.11 21.82
N ALA A 149 7.93 -1.39 23.10
CA ALA A 149 7.25 -0.48 24.02
C ALA A 149 8.03 0.81 24.26
N ASP A 150 9.37 0.77 24.27
CA ASP A 150 10.21 1.98 24.40
C ASP A 150 10.10 2.87 23.16
N ILE A 151 10.13 2.27 21.97
CA ILE A 151 9.98 2.99 20.69
C ILE A 151 8.59 3.62 20.58
N GLU A 152 7.51 2.88 20.85
CA GLU A 152 6.14 3.42 20.81
C GLU A 152 5.91 4.50 21.87
N LYS A 153 6.43 4.32 23.09
CA LYS A 153 6.36 5.36 24.13
C LYS A 153 7.11 6.63 23.73
N ALA A 154 8.26 6.51 23.05
CA ALA A 154 8.98 7.67 22.54
C ALA A 154 8.18 8.38 21.44
N LYS A 155 7.58 7.65 20.49
CA LYS A 155 6.67 8.22 19.48
C LYS A 155 5.55 9.02 20.13
N GLU A 156 4.84 8.43 21.10
CA GLU A 156 3.76 9.10 21.83
C GLU A 156 4.25 10.34 22.59
N THR A 157 5.39 10.24 23.26
CA THR A 157 5.95 11.34 24.05
C THR A 157 6.30 12.52 23.14
N ILE A 158 6.90 12.27 21.98
CA ILE A 158 7.24 13.30 21.01
C ILE A 158 5.96 13.95 20.47
N ILE A 159 4.99 13.17 20.02
CA ILE A 159 3.72 13.69 19.46
C ILE A 159 2.99 14.57 20.49
N LYS A 160 2.94 14.16 21.77
CA LYS A 160 2.22 14.89 22.83
C LYS A 160 2.90 16.20 23.26
N ASN A 161 4.24 16.27 23.18
CA ASN A 161 5.01 17.36 23.78
C ASN A 161 5.68 18.29 22.76
N VAL A 162 5.75 17.90 21.50
CA VAL A 162 6.28 18.72 20.42
C VAL A 162 5.13 19.32 19.62
N LYS A 163 5.27 20.60 19.23
CA LYS A 163 4.27 21.27 18.39
C LYS A 163 4.03 20.45 17.11
N PRO A 164 2.76 20.20 16.72
CA PRO A 164 2.43 19.48 15.50
C PRO A 164 3.14 20.05 14.27
N GLY A 165 3.66 19.18 13.41
CA GLY A 165 4.42 19.52 12.21
C GLY A 165 5.87 19.95 12.41
N THR A 166 6.34 20.11 13.66
CA THR A 166 7.77 20.28 13.92
C THR A 166 8.54 19.01 13.55
N VAL A 167 8.07 17.84 13.99
CA VAL A 167 8.53 16.54 13.49
C VAL A 167 7.61 16.11 12.36
N ARG A 168 8.20 15.70 11.23
CA ARG A 168 7.50 15.30 10.00
C ARG A 168 7.26 13.80 9.91
N ALA A 169 8.22 12.98 10.33
CA ALA A 169 8.03 11.54 10.40
C ALA A 169 8.77 10.94 11.59
N LEU A 170 8.19 9.87 12.13
CA LEU A 170 8.75 9.03 13.17
C LEU A 170 8.88 7.61 12.58
N ILE A 171 10.11 7.21 12.27
CA ILE A 171 10.40 5.99 11.50
C ILE A 171 11.12 4.99 12.43
N PRO A 172 10.46 3.89 12.85
CA PRO A 172 11.14 2.81 13.55
C PRO A 172 12.13 2.11 12.60
N ASP A 173 13.41 2.17 12.90
CA ASP A 173 14.43 1.37 12.25
C ASP A 173 14.68 0.12 13.10
N ILE A 174 13.91 -0.93 12.80
CA ILE A 174 13.98 -2.21 13.52
C ILE A 174 15.40 -2.77 13.44
N LYS A 175 16.00 -2.80 12.25
CA LYS A 175 17.31 -3.43 12.04
C LYS A 175 18.39 -2.82 12.92
N ASN A 176 18.38 -1.49 13.09
CA ASN A 176 19.36 -0.78 13.92
C ASN A 176 18.89 -0.53 15.37
N ASN A 177 17.68 -0.98 15.74
CA ASN A 177 17.04 -0.72 17.04
C ASN A 177 17.02 0.78 17.40
N LYS A 178 16.60 1.63 16.44
CA LYS A 178 16.50 3.09 16.58
C LYS A 178 15.11 3.61 16.24
N LEU A 179 14.80 4.80 16.74
CA LEU A 179 13.69 5.62 16.25
C LEU A 179 14.28 6.83 15.51
N VAL A 180 14.06 6.87 14.19
CA VAL A 180 14.55 7.96 13.35
C VAL A 180 13.50 9.07 13.31
N ILE A 181 13.93 10.28 13.64
CA ILE A 181 13.13 11.50 13.73
C ILE A 181 13.42 12.36 12.51
N ALA A 182 12.45 12.46 11.60
CA ALA A 182 12.58 13.27 10.39
C ALA A 182 11.94 14.65 10.58
N PHE A 183 12.67 15.71 10.26
CA PHE A 183 12.21 17.09 10.32
C PHE A 183 11.95 17.67 8.92
N ASP A 184 11.21 18.78 8.84
CA ASP A 184 11.01 19.53 7.60
C ASP A 184 12.29 20.29 7.19
N GLU A 185 12.76 20.11 5.95
CA GLU A 185 14.01 20.70 5.47
C GLU A 185 14.03 22.25 5.49
N GLU A 186 12.92 22.92 5.16
CA GLU A 186 12.84 24.40 5.18
C GLU A 186 12.91 24.95 6.62
N THR A 187 12.41 24.16 7.58
CA THR A 187 12.45 24.50 9.01
C THR A 187 13.82 24.13 9.63
N PHE A 188 14.55 23.20 9.01
CA PHE A 188 15.77 22.59 9.55
C PHE A 188 17.04 23.44 9.37
N VAL A 189 17.16 24.21 8.28
CA VAL A 189 18.40 24.95 7.93
C VAL A 189 18.83 25.95 9.01
N ASN A 190 17.90 26.48 9.82
CA ASN A 190 18.20 27.51 10.82
C ASN A 190 18.03 27.08 12.30
N GLN A 191 17.42 25.92 12.60
CA GLN A 191 17.02 25.55 13.96
C GLN A 191 17.31 24.08 14.35
N LYS A 192 18.06 23.33 13.54
CA LYS A 192 18.44 21.92 13.76
C LYS A 192 18.81 21.59 15.21
N LEU A 193 19.84 22.24 15.75
CA LEU A 193 20.35 22.01 17.11
C LEU A 193 19.30 22.26 18.19
N ILE A 194 18.38 23.20 17.96
CA ILE A 194 17.31 23.53 18.92
C ILE A 194 16.25 22.43 18.90
N TYR A 195 15.85 21.96 17.72
CA TYR A 195 14.84 20.90 17.61
C TYR A 195 15.35 19.53 18.05
N GLU A 196 16.58 19.16 17.67
CA GLU A 196 17.22 17.94 18.18
C GLU A 196 17.36 17.98 19.71
N LYS A 197 17.77 19.13 20.28
CA LYS A 197 17.81 19.31 21.74
C LYS A 197 16.43 19.24 22.39
N THR A 198 15.40 19.79 21.74
CA THR A 198 14.02 19.74 22.23
C THR A 198 13.55 18.29 22.28
N VAL A 199 13.68 17.53 21.19
CA VAL A 199 13.25 16.12 21.12
C VAL A 199 14.08 15.24 22.06
N SER A 200 15.41 15.35 22.03
CA SER A 200 16.29 14.55 22.91
C SER A 200 16.07 14.83 24.40
N SER A 201 15.69 16.06 24.78
CA SER A 201 15.37 16.37 26.19
C SER A 201 14.10 15.72 26.72
N LEU A 202 13.19 15.33 25.82
CA LEU A 202 11.93 14.66 26.17
C LEU A 202 12.11 13.15 26.38
N ILE A 203 13.18 12.57 25.81
CA ILE A 203 13.42 11.12 25.79
C ILE A 203 14.64 10.80 26.66
N PRO A 204 14.44 10.19 27.85
CA PRO A 204 15.55 9.83 28.74
C PRO A 204 16.61 8.92 28.10
N GLN A 205 16.20 8.11 27.11
CA GLN A 205 17.04 7.19 26.34
C GLN A 205 17.40 7.83 24.98
N SER A 206 17.96 9.04 24.98
CA SER A 206 18.20 9.82 23.75
C SER A 206 19.12 9.14 22.74
N GLU A 207 19.94 8.18 23.17
CA GLU A 207 20.77 7.33 22.30
C GLU A 207 19.94 6.41 21.38
N MET A 208 18.64 6.20 21.65
CA MET A 208 17.70 5.50 20.77
C MET A 208 17.33 6.32 19.53
N LEU A 209 17.55 7.64 19.57
CA LEU A 209 17.10 8.57 18.55
C LEU A 209 18.17 8.77 17.47
N ASP A 210 17.73 8.81 16.22
CA ASP A 210 18.53 9.25 15.07
C ASP A 210 17.77 10.34 14.29
N TYR A 211 18.44 11.18 13.50
CA TYR A 211 17.85 12.40 12.95
C TYR A 211 18.05 12.57 11.45
N THR A 212 16.98 12.98 10.74
CA THR A 212 16.98 13.20 9.28
C THR A 212 16.06 14.36 8.86
N THR A 213 15.98 14.66 7.55
CA THR A 213 15.21 15.77 6.95
C THR A 213 14.39 15.35 5.73
N ILE A 214 13.26 16.05 5.48
CA ILE A 214 12.33 15.83 4.36
C ILE A 214 12.07 17.16 3.60
N PRO A 215 12.35 17.26 2.27
CA PRO A 215 12.00 18.42 1.45
C PRO A 215 10.56 18.42 0.95
N ALA A 216 10.07 19.58 0.52
CA ALA A 216 8.78 19.79 -0.12
C ALA A 216 8.87 19.70 -1.67
N SER A 217 8.06 18.84 -2.29
CA SER A 217 7.76 18.73 -3.76
C SER A 217 8.78 17.97 -4.65
N SER A 218 8.50 17.42 -5.84
CA SER A 218 7.30 17.14 -6.68
C SER A 218 7.65 16.12 -7.81
N LEU A 219 6.65 15.55 -8.52
CA LEU A 219 6.82 14.67 -9.70
C LEU A 219 5.91 15.05 -10.88
N THR A 220 6.36 14.81 -12.13
CA THR A 220 5.66 15.01 -13.42
C THR A 220 5.12 13.70 -14.03
N VAL A 221 4.22 13.79 -15.02
CA VAL A 221 3.09 12.85 -15.26
C VAL A 221 3.07 12.20 -16.67
N GLU A 222 2.73 10.90 -16.74
CA GLU A 222 1.92 10.29 -17.82
C GLU A 222 0.61 9.77 -17.20
N THR A 223 -0.41 9.39 -17.97
CA THR A 223 -1.76 9.14 -17.43
C THR A 223 -2.51 8.03 -18.16
N ASP A 224 -3.09 7.06 -17.43
CA ASP A 224 -4.06 6.09 -17.96
C ASP A 224 -5.51 6.60 -17.74
N ASN A 225 -6.17 6.95 -18.85
CA ASN A 225 -7.56 7.43 -18.87
C ASN A 225 -8.55 6.34 -19.35
N THR A 226 -8.21 5.05 -19.24
CA THR A 226 -9.07 3.96 -19.71
C THR A 226 -10.42 3.96 -18.99
N HIS A 227 -11.50 3.91 -19.77
CA HIS A 227 -12.86 3.78 -19.26
C HIS A 227 -13.29 2.31 -19.25
N TYR A 228 -13.37 1.70 -18.06
CA TYR A 228 -13.66 0.27 -17.92
C TYR A 228 -15.16 -0.05 -17.85
N GLY A 229 -16.02 0.94 -17.57
CA GLY A 229 -17.46 0.73 -17.42
C GLY A 229 -17.82 0.03 -16.10
N THR A 230 -18.79 -0.89 -16.13
CA THR A 230 -19.17 -1.74 -15.00
C THR A 230 -19.13 -3.21 -15.44
N PRO A 231 -18.47 -4.11 -14.69
CA PRO A 231 -17.67 -3.85 -13.49
C PRO A 231 -16.28 -3.26 -13.82
N PHE A 232 -15.75 -2.37 -12.96
CA PHE A 232 -14.41 -1.79 -13.16
C PHE A 232 -13.37 -2.35 -12.17
N PRO A 233 -12.09 -2.46 -12.59
CA PRO A 233 -11.04 -3.07 -11.78
C PRO A 233 -10.43 -2.11 -10.75
N MET A 234 -9.78 -2.68 -9.74
CA MET A 234 -8.83 -1.97 -8.88
C MET A 234 -7.71 -1.35 -9.74
N GLY A 235 -7.11 -0.24 -9.33
CA GLY A 235 -6.11 0.49 -10.13
C GLY A 235 -6.70 1.39 -11.22
N SER A 236 -8.04 1.46 -11.36
CA SER A 236 -8.70 2.37 -12.30
C SER A 236 -8.60 3.81 -11.85
N LYS A 237 -8.53 4.74 -12.80
CA LYS A 237 -8.68 6.17 -12.53
C LYS A 237 -10.07 6.47 -11.99
N ILE A 238 -10.15 7.28 -10.95
CA ILE A 238 -11.39 7.82 -10.39
C ILE A 238 -11.22 9.32 -10.14
N GLY A 239 -12.32 10.07 -10.20
CA GLY A 239 -12.29 11.48 -9.85
C GLY A 239 -13.63 12.00 -9.38
N GLY A 240 -13.59 13.11 -8.66
CA GLY A 240 -14.76 13.69 -8.00
C GLY A 240 -14.43 15.06 -7.44
N ASP A 241 -15.28 15.49 -6.52
CA ASP A 241 -15.02 16.71 -5.74
C ASP A 241 -15.00 18.02 -6.54
N TYR A 242 -15.79 18.05 -7.63
CA TYR A 242 -15.90 19.16 -8.58
C TYR A 242 -16.39 20.46 -7.94
N VAL A 243 -15.51 21.47 -7.87
CA VAL A 243 -15.81 22.85 -7.46
C VAL A 243 -15.65 23.79 -8.63
N PRO A 244 -16.65 24.60 -8.99
CA PRO A 244 -16.48 25.67 -9.98
C PRO A 244 -15.34 26.61 -9.56
N ALA A 245 -14.35 26.79 -10.45
CA ALA A 245 -13.20 27.69 -10.26
C ALA A 245 -13.27 28.92 -11.20
N GLY A 246 -14.32 29.02 -12.02
CA GLY A 246 -14.52 30.09 -12.99
C GLY A 246 -15.58 29.73 -14.02
N GLN A 247 -15.75 30.59 -15.04
CA GLN A 247 -16.58 30.30 -16.20
C GLN A 247 -15.92 29.16 -17.00
N ASN A 248 -16.45 27.95 -16.90
CA ASN A 248 -15.97 26.73 -17.57
C ASN A 248 -14.70 26.08 -16.97
N SER A 249 -14.37 26.33 -15.71
CA SER A 249 -13.29 25.62 -15.02
C SER A 249 -13.77 25.00 -13.71
N TYR A 250 -13.24 23.83 -13.38
CA TYR A 250 -13.50 23.13 -12.13
C TYR A 250 -12.17 22.74 -11.48
N ASN A 251 -12.10 22.91 -10.16
CA ASN A 251 -11.14 22.20 -9.32
C ASN A 251 -11.74 20.83 -8.99
N TYR A 252 -10.98 19.76 -9.13
CA TYR A 252 -11.45 18.40 -8.86
C TYR A 252 -10.27 17.54 -8.43
N SER A 253 -10.60 16.47 -7.71
CA SER A 253 -9.62 15.49 -7.26
C SER A 253 -9.55 14.33 -8.22
N VAL A 254 -8.34 13.83 -8.44
CA VAL A 254 -8.06 12.63 -9.23
C VAL A 254 -7.29 11.66 -8.37
N CYS A 255 -7.78 10.44 -8.28
CA CYS A 255 -7.17 9.36 -7.52
C CYS A 255 -7.30 8.04 -8.27
N THR A 256 -6.85 6.98 -7.62
CA THR A 256 -6.92 5.61 -8.09
C THR A 256 -7.88 4.80 -7.22
N ALA A 257 -8.63 3.90 -7.84
CA ALA A 257 -9.47 2.93 -7.17
C ALA A 257 -8.59 1.90 -6.43
N GLY A 258 -8.65 1.83 -5.10
CA GLY A 258 -7.82 0.93 -4.30
C GLY A 258 -8.36 -0.49 -4.27
N TYR A 259 -9.30 -0.75 -3.39
CA TYR A 259 -9.92 -2.07 -3.25
C TYR A 259 -11.41 -1.99 -2.95
N PHE A 260 -12.10 -3.10 -3.12
CA PHE A 260 -13.55 -3.19 -2.88
C PHE A 260 -13.81 -3.86 -1.54
N GLY A 261 -14.54 -3.16 -0.69
CA GLY A 261 -14.89 -3.62 0.65
C GLY A 261 -16.40 -3.60 0.88
N ARG A 262 -16.79 -3.88 2.12
CA ARG A 262 -18.17 -3.86 2.57
C ARG A 262 -18.26 -3.23 3.97
N VAL A 263 -19.32 -2.47 4.22
CA VAL A 263 -19.59 -1.85 5.53
C VAL A 263 -20.79 -2.52 6.23
N TYR A 264 -21.08 -2.13 7.47
CA TYR A 264 -22.03 -2.82 8.39
C TYR A 264 -23.45 -3.07 7.84
N ASN A 265 -23.95 -2.26 6.90
CA ASN A 265 -25.25 -2.46 6.25
C ASN A 265 -25.18 -3.29 4.96
N SER A 266 -24.12 -4.07 4.77
CA SER A 266 -23.87 -4.87 3.57
C SER A 266 -23.65 -4.07 2.28
N GLN A 267 -23.51 -2.75 2.36
CA GLN A 267 -23.25 -1.88 1.22
C GLN A 267 -21.84 -2.11 0.68
N GLU A 268 -21.72 -2.36 -0.63
CA GLU A 268 -20.43 -2.40 -1.33
C GLU A 268 -19.84 -1.00 -1.42
N VAL A 269 -18.53 -0.91 -1.15
CA VAL A 269 -17.78 0.35 -1.18
C VAL A 269 -16.48 0.18 -1.97
N LEU A 270 -16.03 1.26 -2.61
CA LEU A 270 -14.69 1.38 -3.17
C LEU A 270 -13.82 2.16 -2.17
N VAL A 271 -12.75 1.55 -1.67
CA VAL A 271 -11.75 2.17 -0.83
C VAL A 271 -10.69 2.88 -1.68
N THR A 272 -10.29 4.06 -1.26
CA THR A 272 -9.24 4.91 -1.85
C THR A 272 -8.60 5.77 -0.75
N SER A 273 -7.64 6.64 -1.06
CA SER A 273 -7.03 7.52 -0.03
C SER A 273 -8.02 8.56 0.48
N GLY A 274 -7.95 8.88 1.77
CA GLY A 274 -8.83 9.86 2.40
C GLY A 274 -8.64 11.26 1.84
N HIS A 275 -7.39 11.63 1.53
CA HIS A 275 -7.04 12.93 0.95
C HIS A 275 -7.58 13.19 -0.46
N CYS A 276 -8.12 12.16 -1.11
CA CYS A 276 -8.82 12.32 -2.37
C CYS A 276 -10.08 13.19 -2.23
N GLN A 277 -10.66 13.28 -1.03
CA GLN A 277 -11.86 14.07 -0.75
C GLN A 277 -11.57 15.16 0.29
N ASP A 278 -11.98 16.38 -0.05
CA ASP A 278 -11.98 17.51 0.88
C ASP A 278 -12.85 17.22 2.11
N ASN A 279 -12.31 17.52 3.28
CA ASN A 279 -12.90 17.20 4.57
C ASN A 279 -14.16 17.99 4.89
N ALA A 280 -14.32 19.18 4.30
CA ALA A 280 -15.51 20.01 4.48
C ALA A 280 -16.71 19.45 3.71
N ARG A 281 -16.51 18.46 2.84
CA ARG A 281 -17.51 17.97 1.89
C ARG A 281 -17.75 16.49 2.05
N THR A 282 -19.00 16.13 2.28
CA THR A 282 -19.44 14.74 2.44
C THR A 282 -20.45 14.38 1.36
N ASN A 283 -20.53 13.10 1.02
CA ASN A 283 -21.48 12.56 0.05
C ASN A 283 -21.35 13.18 -1.37
N VAL A 284 -20.13 13.49 -1.78
CA VAL A 284 -19.85 14.06 -3.11
C VAL A 284 -19.81 12.95 -4.15
N SER A 285 -20.36 13.19 -5.34
CA SER A 285 -20.34 12.20 -6.43
C SER A 285 -18.95 12.02 -7.05
N TRP A 286 -18.61 10.76 -7.30
CA TRP A 286 -17.36 10.34 -7.93
C TRP A 286 -17.64 9.53 -9.20
N TYR A 287 -16.66 9.50 -10.10
CA TYR A 287 -16.82 8.98 -11.45
C TYR A 287 -15.58 8.17 -11.86
N GLN A 288 -15.75 7.33 -12.87
CA GLN A 288 -14.69 6.55 -13.53
C GLN A 288 -14.73 6.86 -15.04
N PRO A 289 -13.63 7.30 -15.69
CA PRO A 289 -12.33 7.61 -15.09
C PRO A 289 -12.30 8.92 -14.28
N THR A 290 -12.96 9.98 -14.75
CA THR A 290 -13.04 11.26 -14.01
C THR A 290 -14.29 12.05 -14.41
N TRP A 291 -14.67 12.11 -15.70
CA TRP A 291 -15.81 12.90 -16.19
C TRP A 291 -16.79 12.00 -16.93
N ASN A 292 -17.83 11.53 -16.26
CA ASN A 292 -18.91 10.77 -16.88
C ASN A 292 -20.27 11.32 -16.44
N ASN A 293 -21.31 11.12 -17.23
CA ASN A 293 -22.69 11.48 -16.91
C ASN A 293 -23.28 10.59 -15.81
N THR A 294 -22.67 9.43 -15.55
CA THR A 294 -23.11 8.48 -14.53
C THR A 294 -22.04 8.34 -13.43
N THR A 295 -22.43 8.73 -12.22
CA THR A 295 -21.63 8.56 -11.01
C THR A 295 -21.50 7.09 -10.63
N ILE A 296 -20.29 6.67 -10.22
CA ILE A 296 -20.05 5.33 -9.66
C ILE A 296 -20.62 5.21 -8.24
N GLY A 297 -20.83 6.35 -7.58
CA GLY A 297 -21.21 6.42 -6.18
C GLY A 297 -20.82 7.75 -5.55
N ASN A 298 -21.07 7.87 -4.25
CA ASN A 298 -20.70 9.06 -3.49
C ASN A 298 -19.62 8.75 -2.45
N PHE A 299 -18.65 9.65 -2.31
CA PHE A 299 -17.65 9.60 -1.26
C PHE A 299 -18.33 9.83 0.09
N ALA A 300 -18.50 8.75 0.83
CA ALA A 300 -19.39 8.71 1.98
C ALA A 300 -18.64 8.89 3.30
N PHE A 301 -17.38 8.48 3.35
CA PHE A 301 -16.58 8.55 4.57
C PHE A 301 -15.09 8.65 4.25
N ARG A 302 -14.38 9.41 5.07
CA ARG A 302 -12.90 9.47 5.15
C ARG A 302 -12.52 9.46 6.62
N THR A 303 -11.37 8.87 6.90
CA THR A 303 -10.73 8.96 8.19
C THR A 303 -10.21 10.39 8.42
N GLU A 304 -10.27 10.86 9.66
CA GLU A 304 -9.81 12.20 10.01
C GLU A 304 -8.86 12.14 11.21
N SER A 305 -7.66 12.66 11.02
CA SER A 305 -6.71 12.83 12.12
C SER A 305 -6.88 14.22 12.73
N ALA A 306 -6.81 14.30 14.05
CA ALA A 306 -6.82 15.59 14.75
C ALA A 306 -5.56 16.40 14.38
N ALA A 307 -5.73 17.72 14.22
CA ALA A 307 -4.64 18.62 13.83
C ALA A 307 -3.50 18.67 14.86
N ASP A 308 -3.82 18.37 16.12
CA ASP A 308 -2.88 18.27 17.23
C ASP A 308 -2.13 16.92 17.28
N GLY A 309 -2.45 15.98 16.40
CA GLY A 309 -1.86 14.64 16.38
C GLY A 309 -2.39 13.68 17.45
N SER A 310 -3.41 14.06 18.21
CA SER A 310 -3.93 13.26 19.34
C SER A 310 -4.69 11.99 18.92
N ASN A 311 -5.25 11.97 17.72
CA ASN A 311 -5.91 10.80 17.13
C ASN A 311 -5.31 10.51 15.74
N LYS A 312 -4.49 9.47 15.67
CA LYS A 312 -3.85 9.01 14.44
C LYS A 312 -4.64 7.85 13.83
N VAL A 313 -5.00 7.99 12.57
CA VAL A 313 -5.75 7.02 11.76
C VAL A 313 -5.10 6.93 10.38
N ALA A 314 -5.40 5.89 9.61
CA ALA A 314 -4.94 5.76 8.22
C ALA A 314 -5.36 6.97 7.35
N ASP A 315 -4.74 7.20 6.20
CA ASP A 315 -5.25 8.13 5.19
C ASP A 315 -6.14 7.40 4.18
N ALA A 316 -7.36 7.08 4.62
CA ALA A 316 -8.27 6.24 3.86
C ALA A 316 -9.68 6.84 3.80
N GLY A 317 -10.39 6.51 2.74
CA GLY A 317 -11.81 6.83 2.60
C GLY A 317 -12.50 5.85 1.66
N TYR A 318 -13.82 5.94 1.59
CA TYR A 318 -14.58 5.10 0.68
C TYR A 318 -15.71 5.83 -0.02
N ILE A 319 -15.97 5.34 -1.23
CA ILE A 319 -17.10 5.68 -2.08
C ILE A 319 -18.14 4.57 -1.93
N THR A 320 -19.33 4.91 -1.48
CA THR A 320 -20.48 4.00 -1.51
C THR A 320 -20.91 3.81 -2.95
N LEU A 321 -20.80 2.59 -3.47
CA LEU A 321 -21.11 2.29 -4.87
C LEU A 321 -22.63 2.27 -5.11
N ASN A 322 -23.05 2.82 -6.25
CA ASN A 322 -24.43 2.68 -6.70
C ASN A 322 -24.73 1.21 -7.04
N SER A 323 -26.00 0.79 -6.91
CA SER A 323 -26.41 -0.62 -7.09
C SER A 323 -26.17 -1.18 -8.50
N ASN A 324 -26.02 -0.32 -9.51
CA ASN A 324 -25.69 -0.70 -10.89
C ASN A 324 -24.16 -0.82 -11.13
N TYR A 325 -23.33 -0.53 -10.13
CA TYR A 325 -21.89 -0.71 -10.18
C TYR A 325 -21.47 -1.88 -9.31
N ALA A 326 -20.55 -2.68 -9.84
CA ALA A 326 -19.89 -3.74 -9.09
C ALA A 326 -18.37 -3.59 -9.23
N GLY A 327 -17.67 -3.75 -8.11
CA GLY A 327 -16.22 -3.80 -8.12
C GLY A 327 -15.68 -5.12 -8.66
N ARG A 328 -14.65 -5.06 -9.51
CA ARG A 328 -13.89 -6.24 -9.98
C ARG A 328 -12.60 -6.34 -9.16
N PRO A 329 -12.41 -7.38 -8.32
CA PRO A 329 -11.22 -7.54 -7.49
C PRO A 329 -10.00 -8.03 -8.29
N ARG A 330 -9.64 -7.25 -9.32
CA ARG A 330 -8.51 -7.48 -10.21
C ARG A 330 -7.82 -6.17 -10.52
N VAL A 331 -6.54 -6.24 -10.89
CA VAL A 331 -5.72 -5.09 -11.26
C VAL A 331 -5.31 -5.22 -12.74
N PRO A 332 -5.50 -4.19 -13.59
CA PRO A 332 -5.11 -4.23 -15.00
C PRO A 332 -3.60 -4.35 -15.16
N TYR A 333 -3.17 -5.26 -16.03
CA TYR A 333 -1.78 -5.30 -16.49
C TYR A 333 -1.59 -4.29 -17.64
N PRO A 334 -0.42 -3.64 -17.76
CA PRO A 334 -0.27 -2.51 -18.69
C PRO A 334 -0.19 -2.91 -20.16
N SER A 335 0.07 -4.19 -20.44
CA SER A 335 0.40 -4.69 -21.78
C SER A 335 -0.31 -5.99 -22.17
N THR A 336 -1.24 -6.50 -21.36
CA THR A 336 -1.96 -7.75 -21.67
C THR A 336 -3.44 -7.63 -21.35
N SER A 337 -4.25 -8.44 -22.02
CA SER A 337 -5.66 -8.65 -21.64
C SER A 337 -5.84 -9.42 -20.33
N ASN A 338 -4.76 -9.86 -19.67
CA ASN A 338 -4.83 -10.58 -18.41
C ASN A 338 -4.77 -9.60 -17.23
N MET A 339 -5.78 -9.61 -16.38
CA MET A 339 -5.80 -8.83 -15.14
C MET A 339 -5.27 -9.67 -13.97
N ALA A 340 -4.41 -9.09 -13.14
CA ALA A 340 -3.93 -9.68 -11.90
C ALA A 340 -5.10 -9.95 -10.95
N MET A 341 -5.24 -11.19 -10.46
CA MET A 341 -6.31 -11.58 -9.55
C MET A 341 -5.90 -11.32 -8.11
N VAL A 342 -6.77 -10.68 -7.33
CA VAL A 342 -6.54 -10.48 -5.90
C VAL A 342 -7.27 -11.59 -5.15
N THR A 343 -6.54 -12.54 -4.58
CA THR A 343 -7.11 -13.76 -3.96
C THR A 343 -6.97 -13.79 -2.45
N GLY A 344 -6.15 -12.91 -1.88
CA GLY A 344 -5.93 -12.84 -0.44
C GLY A 344 -5.62 -11.44 0.06
N VAL A 345 -5.35 -11.36 1.36
CA VAL A 345 -4.95 -10.13 2.05
C VAL A 345 -3.66 -10.37 2.82
N TYR A 346 -2.81 -9.36 2.88
CA TYR A 346 -1.52 -9.41 3.54
C TYR A 346 -1.47 -8.40 4.68
N VAL A 347 -1.22 -8.87 5.91
CA VAL A 347 -1.33 -8.07 7.15
C VAL A 347 -0.03 -7.94 7.93
N SER A 348 1.08 -8.43 7.37
CA SER A 348 2.38 -8.45 8.06
C SER A 348 3.16 -7.15 7.85
N ASP A 349 3.26 -6.69 6.59
CA ASP A 349 4.01 -5.49 6.15
C ASP A 349 5.48 -5.49 6.56
N THR A 350 6.15 -6.62 6.38
CA THR A 350 7.51 -6.83 6.89
C THR A 350 8.58 -6.17 5.99
N PRO A 351 9.55 -5.41 6.55
CA PRO A 351 10.69 -4.90 5.81
C PRO A 351 11.42 -5.98 5.00
N GLY A 352 11.77 -5.66 3.75
CA GLY A 352 12.39 -6.58 2.78
C GLY A 352 11.39 -7.31 1.88
N ASP A 353 10.09 -7.13 2.09
CA ASP A 353 9.06 -7.74 1.25
C ASP A 353 8.89 -7.00 -0.07
N THR A 354 8.77 -7.79 -1.15
CA THR A 354 8.46 -7.28 -2.48
C THR A 354 7.00 -6.87 -2.53
N ILE A 355 6.73 -5.68 -3.05
CA ILE A 355 5.38 -5.15 -3.23
C ILE A 355 5.23 -4.58 -4.64
N TYR A 356 3.99 -4.40 -5.07
CA TYR A 356 3.66 -3.90 -6.39
C TYR A 356 2.61 -2.81 -6.27
N LEU A 357 2.78 -1.69 -6.97
CA LEU A 357 1.78 -0.63 -7.08
C LEU A 357 1.20 -0.64 -8.49
N ARG A 358 -0.13 -0.56 -8.60
CA ARG A 358 -0.80 -0.04 -9.80
C ARG A 358 -1.44 1.31 -9.51
N GLY A 359 -0.82 2.39 -10.00
CA GLY A 359 -1.41 3.72 -9.99
C GLY A 359 -2.12 4.02 -11.32
N ALA A 360 -3.23 4.77 -11.27
CA ALA A 360 -3.98 5.13 -12.47
C ALA A 360 -3.24 6.12 -13.37
N ASN A 361 -2.33 6.94 -12.83
CA ASN A 361 -1.57 7.87 -13.63
C ASN A 361 -0.24 7.26 -14.08
N SER A 362 0.48 6.59 -13.19
CA SER A 362 1.70 5.84 -13.59
C SER A 362 1.43 4.77 -14.64
N GLY A 363 0.18 4.26 -14.77
CA GLY A 363 -0.27 3.44 -15.90
C GLY A 363 0.26 2.01 -15.90
N THR A 364 1.42 1.79 -15.26
CA THR A 364 2.10 0.51 -15.19
C THR A 364 2.13 -0.04 -13.77
N THR A 365 1.88 -1.34 -13.60
CA THR A 365 2.24 -2.01 -12.35
C THR A 365 3.77 -1.93 -12.20
N THR A 366 4.25 -1.45 -11.06
CA THR A 366 5.69 -1.31 -10.79
C THR A 366 6.05 -2.02 -9.49
N THR A 367 7.24 -2.59 -9.44
CA THR A 367 7.72 -3.40 -8.30
C THR A 367 8.58 -2.56 -7.38
N GLY A 368 8.48 -2.81 -6.08
CA GLY A 368 9.29 -2.19 -5.04
C GLY A 368 9.50 -3.11 -3.85
N LYS A 369 10.11 -2.58 -2.79
CA LYS A 369 10.33 -3.29 -1.53
C LYS A 369 9.93 -2.44 -0.34
N ILE A 370 9.37 -3.07 0.69
CA ILE A 370 9.17 -2.44 1.99
C ILE A 370 10.54 -2.14 2.59
N ALA A 371 10.80 -0.88 2.90
CA ALA A 371 12.02 -0.43 3.56
C ALA A 371 11.80 -0.30 5.07
N TYR A 372 10.69 0.31 5.48
CA TYR A 372 10.34 0.54 6.88
C TYR A 372 8.84 0.34 7.10
N SER A 373 8.47 -0.17 8.27
CA SER A 373 7.10 -0.42 8.66
C SER A 373 6.73 0.31 9.96
N ASN A 374 5.44 0.49 10.20
CA ASN A 374 4.92 1.17 11.40
C ASN A 374 5.41 2.62 11.56
N VAL A 375 5.50 3.34 10.44
CA VAL A 375 5.94 4.73 10.38
C VAL A 375 4.76 5.65 10.66
N ASP A 376 4.97 6.67 11.49
CA ASP A 376 3.95 7.71 11.70
C ASP A 376 4.40 9.01 11.00
N ILE A 377 3.61 9.50 10.04
CA ILE A 377 3.93 10.69 9.23
C ILE A 377 2.91 11.80 9.49
N TYR A 378 3.39 13.03 9.64
CA TYR A 378 2.55 14.21 9.74
C TYR A 378 2.40 14.90 8.38
N TRP A 379 1.20 14.84 7.82
CA TRP A 379 0.89 15.36 6.48
C TRP A 379 0.39 16.82 6.48
N GLY A 380 -0.10 17.37 7.60
CA GLY A 380 -0.47 18.79 7.78
C GLY A 380 -1.95 19.08 8.11
N GLY A 381 -2.31 20.30 8.53
CA GLY A 381 -3.70 20.83 8.56
C GLY A 381 -4.78 20.08 9.38
N SER A 382 -6.00 20.64 9.43
CA SER A 382 -7.18 19.99 10.01
C SER A 382 -7.63 18.82 9.15
N GLY A 383 -7.65 17.60 9.69
CA GLY A 383 -8.04 16.38 8.97
C GLY A 383 -6.87 15.54 8.42
N TYR A 384 -5.63 16.07 8.40
CA TYR A 384 -4.42 15.38 7.91
C TYR A 384 -3.23 15.49 8.88
N GLY A 385 -3.50 15.47 10.19
CA GLY A 385 -2.47 15.34 11.23
C GLY A 385 -1.64 14.05 11.13
N TYR A 386 -1.13 13.51 12.23
CA TYR A 386 -0.38 12.26 12.17
C TYR A 386 -1.24 11.11 11.60
N LYS A 387 -0.66 10.38 10.67
CA LYS A 387 -1.15 9.10 10.16
C LYS A 387 -0.37 7.98 10.83
N ARG A 388 -1.04 6.85 11.07
CA ARG A 388 -0.50 5.77 11.89
C ARG A 388 -0.06 4.59 11.05
N SER A 389 1.05 4.01 11.46
CA SER A 389 1.48 2.69 10.99
C SER A 389 1.60 2.58 9.46
N GLU A 390 1.96 3.68 8.80
CA GLU A 390 2.25 3.72 7.38
C GLU A 390 3.52 2.93 7.06
N ILE A 391 3.68 2.58 5.79
CA ILE A 391 4.82 1.82 5.29
C ILE A 391 5.62 2.68 4.32
N LEU A 392 6.93 2.72 4.52
CA LEU A 392 7.87 3.31 3.58
C LEU A 392 8.43 2.21 2.68
N ALA A 393 8.41 2.47 1.39
CA ALA A 393 8.86 1.56 0.35
C ALA A 393 9.80 2.24 -0.63
N THR A 394 10.59 1.44 -1.33
CA THR A 394 11.52 1.88 -2.39
C THR A 394 11.26 1.11 -3.68
N GLY A 395 11.76 1.59 -4.81
CA GLY A 395 11.80 0.87 -6.08
C GLY A 395 10.55 1.00 -6.95
N TYR A 396 9.34 1.02 -6.39
CA TYR A 396 8.13 1.20 -7.21
C TYR A 396 7.92 2.67 -7.60
N THR A 397 7.31 2.90 -8.77
CA THR A 397 7.07 4.24 -9.31
C THR A 397 5.65 4.69 -8.97
N SER A 398 5.52 5.95 -8.57
CA SER A 398 4.23 6.60 -8.34
C SER A 398 4.32 8.08 -8.67
N MET A 399 3.19 8.69 -9.00
CA MET A 399 3.06 10.11 -9.30
C MET A 399 1.72 10.68 -8.78
N GLY A 400 1.56 12.00 -8.86
CA GLY A 400 0.32 12.66 -8.45
C GLY A 400 -0.90 12.04 -9.16
N GLY A 401 -1.93 11.68 -8.38
CA GLY A 401 -3.13 10.97 -8.84
C GLY A 401 -3.07 9.45 -8.73
N ASP A 402 -1.93 8.87 -8.36
CA ASP A 402 -1.82 7.44 -8.00
C ASP A 402 -2.32 7.12 -6.58
N SER A 403 -2.62 8.16 -5.79
CA SER A 403 -3.22 8.04 -4.46
C SER A 403 -4.43 7.14 -4.46
N GLY A 404 -4.52 6.26 -3.48
CA GLY A 404 -5.53 5.21 -3.38
C GLY A 404 -5.19 3.95 -4.18
N GLY A 405 -4.14 3.94 -5.00
CA GLY A 405 -3.81 2.79 -5.85
C GLY A 405 -3.48 1.53 -5.05
N PRO A 406 -3.94 0.34 -5.49
CA PRO A 406 -3.73 -0.90 -4.74
C PRO A 406 -2.24 -1.24 -4.63
N ILE A 407 -1.83 -1.60 -3.41
CA ILE A 407 -0.55 -2.25 -3.14
C ILE A 407 -0.77 -3.74 -3.05
N LEU A 408 -0.06 -4.50 -3.86
CA LEU A 408 -0.12 -5.94 -3.96
C LEU A 408 1.19 -6.58 -3.49
N THR A 409 1.13 -7.84 -3.06
CA THR A 409 2.30 -8.64 -2.69
C THR A 409 2.03 -10.13 -2.94
N ASN A 410 2.97 -11.00 -2.55
CA ASN A 410 2.85 -12.46 -2.58
C ASN A 410 2.36 -13.00 -3.93
N TYR A 411 3.02 -12.51 -4.98
CA TYR A 411 2.76 -12.90 -6.34
C TYR A 411 2.99 -14.40 -6.59
N THR A 412 1.97 -15.12 -7.06
CA THR A 412 2.08 -16.53 -7.44
C THR A 412 1.24 -16.85 -8.67
N TYR A 413 1.61 -17.88 -9.44
CA TYR A 413 0.76 -18.39 -10.51
C TYR A 413 -0.19 -19.43 -9.93
N ASN A 414 -1.48 -19.32 -10.22
CA ASN A 414 -2.46 -20.30 -9.79
C ASN A 414 -3.01 -21.08 -10.99
N ASN A 415 -2.66 -22.36 -11.09
CA ASN A 415 -3.08 -23.25 -12.19
C ASN A 415 -4.60 -23.41 -12.27
N ALA A 416 -5.30 -23.44 -11.13
CA ALA A 416 -6.76 -23.56 -11.09
C ALA A 416 -7.46 -22.30 -11.61
N LEU A 417 -6.88 -21.12 -11.30
CA LEU A 417 -7.35 -19.82 -11.80
C LEU A 417 -6.79 -19.45 -13.17
N THR A 418 -5.85 -20.26 -13.70
CA THR A 418 -5.17 -20.03 -14.98
C THR A 418 -4.58 -18.63 -15.10
N GLY A 419 -3.98 -18.12 -14.03
CA GLY A 419 -3.44 -16.76 -14.02
C GLY A 419 -2.72 -16.37 -12.74
N TRP A 420 -2.15 -15.16 -12.78
CA TRP A 420 -1.40 -14.59 -11.66
C TRP A 420 -2.31 -14.11 -10.54
N THR A 421 -1.96 -14.47 -9.32
CA THR A 421 -2.66 -14.10 -8.10
C THR A 421 -1.76 -13.30 -7.18
N PHE A 422 -2.37 -12.42 -6.41
CA PHE A 422 -1.71 -11.53 -5.46
C PHE A 422 -2.53 -11.44 -4.18
N ASP A 423 -1.83 -11.15 -3.09
CA ASP A 423 -2.45 -10.68 -1.86
C ASP A 423 -2.48 -9.14 -1.86
N LEU A 424 -3.59 -8.58 -1.40
CA LEU A 424 -3.75 -7.14 -1.21
C LEU A 424 -3.07 -6.71 0.10
N ALA A 425 -2.10 -5.80 0.01
CA ALA A 425 -1.35 -5.29 1.15
C ALA A 425 -1.83 -3.91 1.63
N GLY A 426 -2.48 -3.11 0.79
CA GLY A 426 -2.92 -1.77 1.18
C GLY A 426 -3.25 -0.84 0.01
N ILE A 427 -3.21 0.47 0.27
CA ILE A 427 -3.39 1.52 -0.74
C ILE A 427 -2.27 2.56 -0.68
N HIS A 428 -1.83 3.03 -1.85
CA HIS A 428 -0.80 4.06 -1.96
C HIS A 428 -1.30 5.40 -1.40
N THR A 429 -0.47 6.05 -0.59
CA THR A 429 -0.82 7.31 0.08
C THR A 429 -0.07 8.48 -0.53
N GLY A 430 1.26 8.36 -0.68
CA GLY A 430 2.06 9.48 -1.15
C GLY A 430 3.54 9.18 -1.21
N VAL A 431 4.37 10.22 -1.15
CA VAL A 431 5.83 10.11 -1.22
C VAL A 431 6.49 10.96 -0.14
N VAL A 432 7.59 10.44 0.40
CA VAL A 432 8.45 11.15 1.35
C VAL A 432 9.88 11.07 0.84
N THR A 433 10.56 12.20 0.71
CA THR A 433 11.97 12.24 0.35
C THR A 433 12.81 12.48 1.59
N LEU A 434 13.91 11.75 1.76
CA LEU A 434 14.88 11.95 2.84
C LEU A 434 16.18 12.51 2.26
N THR A 435 16.75 13.54 2.87
CA THR A 435 17.93 14.25 2.32
C THR A 435 19.20 14.12 3.16
N SER A 436 19.10 13.69 4.42
CA SER A 436 20.28 13.55 5.30
C SER A 436 21.19 12.40 4.86
N THR A 437 22.49 12.67 4.71
CA THR A 437 23.52 11.65 4.45
C THR A 437 24.15 11.09 5.73
N VAL A 438 23.74 11.59 6.90
CA VAL A 438 24.31 11.21 8.21
C VAL A 438 23.35 10.37 9.06
N SER A 439 22.11 10.18 8.62
CA SER A 439 21.16 9.27 9.27
C SER A 439 21.49 7.82 8.91
N THR A 440 21.12 6.91 9.81
CA THR A 440 21.06 5.46 9.58
C THR A 440 20.11 5.07 8.44
N ILE A 441 19.11 5.91 8.14
CA ILE A 441 18.26 5.75 6.96
C ILE A 441 18.94 6.42 5.75
N PRO A 442 19.16 5.69 4.63
CA PRO A 442 19.74 6.27 3.43
C PRO A 442 18.88 7.42 2.86
N PRO A 443 19.50 8.51 2.36
CA PRO A 443 18.77 9.53 1.64
C PRO A 443 18.15 8.95 0.36
N GLY A 444 16.98 9.45 -0.01
CA GLY A 444 16.24 8.99 -1.18
C GLY A 444 14.75 9.28 -1.11
N THR A 445 14.04 9.08 -2.22
CA THR A 445 12.58 9.17 -2.26
C THR A 445 11.95 7.82 -1.93
N TYR A 446 11.21 7.79 -0.83
CA TYR A 446 10.41 6.68 -0.38
C TYR A 446 8.96 6.89 -0.81
N LYS A 447 8.32 5.79 -1.16
CA LYS A 447 6.90 5.73 -1.44
C LYS A 447 6.17 5.31 -0.17
N VAL A 448 4.99 5.88 0.06
CA VAL A 448 4.19 5.62 1.26
C VAL A 448 2.92 4.89 0.88
N TYR A 449 2.53 3.90 1.68
CA TYR A 449 1.21 3.30 1.59
C TYR A 449 0.63 3.02 2.98
N ASP A 450 -0.70 3.06 3.06
CA ASP A 450 -1.45 2.64 4.23
C ASP A 450 -1.74 1.12 4.13
N PRO A 451 -1.34 0.33 5.14
CA PRO A 451 -1.65 -1.09 5.18
C PRO A 451 -3.14 -1.43 5.11
N ILE A 452 -3.46 -2.63 4.60
CA ILE A 452 -4.84 -3.08 4.51
C ILE A 452 -5.47 -3.22 5.89
N TRP A 453 -4.72 -3.65 6.91
CA TRP A 453 -5.24 -3.84 8.26
C TRP A 453 -5.56 -2.51 8.96
N THR A 454 -4.82 -1.43 8.70
CA THR A 454 -5.16 -0.10 9.20
C THR A 454 -6.38 0.46 8.48
N THR A 455 -6.37 0.47 7.14
CA THR A 455 -7.49 1.00 6.35
C THR A 455 -8.79 0.24 6.60
N PHE A 456 -8.74 -1.09 6.69
CA PHE A 456 -9.92 -1.92 6.96
C PHE A 456 -10.54 -1.59 8.32
N THR A 457 -9.70 -1.48 9.36
CA THR A 457 -10.14 -1.20 10.72
C THR A 457 -10.67 0.23 10.85
N ASP A 458 -9.93 1.22 10.34
CA ASP A 458 -10.28 2.64 10.48
C ASP A 458 -11.51 3.06 9.67
N LEU A 459 -11.79 2.34 8.58
CA LEU A 459 -13.01 2.50 7.79
C LEU A 459 -14.20 1.66 8.31
N ASN A 460 -14.01 0.90 9.39
CA ASN A 460 -15.01 -0.03 9.96
C ASN A 460 -15.60 -0.98 8.91
N LEU A 461 -14.74 -1.52 8.05
CA LEU A 461 -15.17 -2.51 7.06
C LEU A 461 -15.50 -3.84 7.75
N THR A 462 -16.42 -4.58 7.15
CA THR A 462 -16.89 -5.90 7.61
C THR A 462 -16.56 -7.02 6.65
N GLY A 463 -16.04 -6.70 5.45
CA GLY A 463 -15.59 -7.68 4.49
C GLY A 463 -14.81 -7.08 3.32
N ILE A 464 -14.08 -7.93 2.60
CA ILE A 464 -13.29 -7.60 1.40
C ILE A 464 -13.73 -8.49 0.24
N LYS A 465 -13.83 -7.88 -0.94
CA LYS A 465 -14.14 -8.58 -2.19
C LYS A 465 -12.85 -9.14 -2.81
N LEU A 466 -12.82 -10.44 -3.03
CA LEU A 466 -11.65 -11.20 -3.54
C LEU A 466 -12.08 -12.17 -4.65
N VAL A 467 -11.12 -12.65 -5.43
CA VAL A 467 -11.29 -13.77 -6.36
C VAL A 467 -11.09 -15.08 -5.58
N SER A 468 -12.03 -16.01 -5.72
CA SER A 468 -11.95 -17.33 -5.09
C SER A 468 -12.35 -18.46 -6.04
N THR A 469 -11.74 -19.63 -5.85
CA THR A 469 -12.15 -20.91 -6.46
C THR A 469 -13.19 -21.64 -5.61
N GLN A 470 -13.42 -21.23 -4.37
CA GLN A 470 -14.44 -21.80 -3.49
C GLN A 470 -15.76 -21.01 -3.57
N PRO A 471 -16.93 -21.68 -3.46
CA PRO A 471 -18.26 -21.07 -3.57
C PRO A 471 -18.54 -19.93 -2.59
#